data_AF-A0A1H5JL36-F1
#
_entry.id   AF-A0A1H5JL36-F1
#
_cell.length_a   1.000
_cell.length_b   1.000
_cell.length_c   1.000
_cell.angle_alpha   90.00
_cell.angle_beta   90.00
_cell.angle_gamma   90.00
#
_symmetry.space_group_name_H-M   'P 1'
#
loop_
_entity.id
_entity.type
_entity.pdbx_description
1 polymer ?
#
loop_
_entity_poly.entity_id
_entity_poly.type
_entity_poly.pdbx_seq_one_letter_code
_entity_poly.pdbx_strand_id
1 'polypeptide(L)'
;MSKKRFAYVWDAIEDTPAQAENMKLRSALMMALKDHIARTGLSQSEAAKLLGVTQPRISDLIRGKSSESGRAVGAGRSEPAHC
;
A
#
# COMPACT_ATOMS: atom_id res chain seq x y z
N MET A 1 -27.45 -3.62 26.07
CA MET A 1 -26.57 -3.16 24.96
C MET A 1 -26.46 -4.26 23.93
N SER A 2 -27.13 -4.14 22.78
CA SER A 2 -27.09 -5.16 21.71
C SER A 2 -25.81 -5.00 20.88
N LYS A 3 -25.02 -6.06 20.73
CA LYS A 3 -23.79 -6.06 19.92
C LYS A 3 -24.19 -6.18 18.45
N LYS A 4 -24.12 -5.08 17.69
CA LYS A 4 -24.26 -5.11 16.23
C LYS A 4 -23.00 -5.73 15.62
N ARG A 5 -23.17 -6.78 14.79
CA ARG A 5 -22.10 -7.39 14.00
C ARG A 5 -22.20 -6.84 12.58
N PHE A 6 -21.11 -6.30 12.06
CA PHE A 6 -21.02 -5.78 10.71
C PHE A 6 -20.20 -6.74 9.85
N ALA A 7 -20.57 -6.88 8.57
CA ALA A 7 -19.86 -7.74 7.63
C ALA A 7 -18.49 -7.17 7.24
N TYR A 8 -18.33 -5.85 7.29
CA TYR A 8 -17.09 -5.15 6.99
C TYR A 8 -16.80 -4.08 8.04
N VAL A 9 -15.50 -3.87 8.32
CA VAL A 9 -15.03 -2.88 9.30
C VAL A 9 -15.55 -1.47 8.99
N TRP A 10 -15.66 -1.12 7.70
CA TRP A 10 -16.11 0.20 7.27
C TRP A 10 -17.62 0.42 7.45
N ASP A 11 -18.44 -0.64 7.45
CA ASP A 11 -19.88 -0.52 7.70
C ASP A 11 -20.18 -0.13 9.16
N ALA A 12 -19.19 -0.28 10.04
CA ALA A 12 -19.28 0.08 11.46
C ALA A 12 -18.74 1.49 11.75
N ILE A 13 -17.98 2.09 10.82
CA ILE A 13 -17.22 3.33 11.03
C ILE A 13 -17.78 4.48 10.18
N GLU A 14 -18.25 4.21 8.97
CA GLU A 14 -18.71 5.25 8.04
C GLU A 14 -20.20 5.56 8.22
N ASP A 15 -20.54 6.84 8.09
CA ASP A 15 -21.91 7.34 8.30
C ASP A 15 -22.88 6.93 7.18
N THR A 16 -22.35 6.61 5.99
CA THR A 16 -23.15 6.22 4.83
C THR A 16 -22.64 4.92 4.18
N PRO A 17 -23.56 4.07 3.65
CA PRO A 17 -23.18 2.89 2.90
C PRO A 17 -22.26 3.18 1.70
N ALA A 18 -22.49 4.30 1.02
CA ALA A 18 -21.68 4.72 -0.13
C ALA A 18 -20.22 5.06 0.26
N GLN A 19 -20.01 5.66 1.44
CA GLN A 19 -18.65 5.86 1.96
C GLN A 19 -17.99 4.53 2.32
N ALA A 20 -18.72 3.63 2.99
CA ALA A 20 -18.22 2.31 3.32
C ALA A 20 -17.79 1.51 2.08
N GLU A 21 -18.60 1.52 1.01
CA GLU A 21 -18.26 0.89 -0.27
C GLU A 21 -17.05 1.52 -0.96
N ASN A 22 -16.96 2.84 -0.99
CA ASN A 22 -15.78 3.53 -1.51
C ASN A 22 -14.51 3.14 -0.73
N MET A 23 -14.60 3.00 0.58
CA MET A 23 -13.46 2.59 1.42
C MET A 23 -13.09 1.12 1.20
N LYS A 24 -14.08 0.23 1.02
CA LYS A 24 -13.84 -1.16 0.60
C LYS A 24 -13.10 -1.19 -0.74
N LEU A 25 -13.60 -0.49 -1.75
CA LEU A 25 -12.99 -0.46 -3.09
C LEU A 25 -11.57 0.11 -3.06
N ARG A 26 -11.36 1.22 -2.35
CA ARG A 26 -10.03 1.81 -2.16
C ARG A 26 -9.08 0.84 -1.47
N SER A 27 -9.52 0.17 -0.40
CA SER A 27 -8.67 -0.81 0.30
C SER A 27 -8.29 -2.00 -0.59
N ALA A 28 -9.25 -2.53 -1.36
CA ALA A 28 -9.02 -3.62 -2.31
C ALA A 28 -8.01 -3.22 -3.40
N LEU A 29 -8.14 -2.01 -3.96
CA LEU A 29 -7.20 -1.48 -4.93
C LEU A 29 -5.78 -1.35 -4.34
N MET A 30 -5.66 -0.83 -3.12
CA MET A 30 -4.36 -0.69 -2.45
C MET A 30 -3.71 -2.05 -2.18
N MET A 31 -4.50 -3.08 -1.80
CA MET A 31 -4.00 -4.44 -1.64
C MET A 31 -3.52 -5.02 -2.97
N ALA A 32 -4.33 -4.93 -4.03
CA ALA A 32 -3.97 -5.41 -5.36
C ALA A 32 -2.67 -4.76 -5.88
N LEU A 33 -2.49 -3.47 -5.61
CA LEU A 33 -1.29 -2.73 -6.00
C LEU A 33 -0.04 -3.20 -5.24
N LYS A 34 -0.14 -3.40 -3.92
CA LYS A 34 0.96 -3.96 -3.11
C LYS A 34 1.36 -5.34 -3.63
N ASP A 35 0.38 -6.20 -3.86
CA ASP A 35 0.63 -7.56 -4.33
C ASP A 35 1.27 -7.57 -5.72
N HIS A 36 0.85 -6.66 -6.61
CA HIS A 36 1.46 -6.53 -7.93
C HIS A 36 2.93 -6.11 -7.84
N ILE A 37 3.26 -5.09 -7.02
CA ILE A 37 4.63 -4.64 -6.78
C ILE A 37 5.49 -5.79 -6.21
N ALA A 38 4.95 -6.54 -5.23
CA ALA A 38 5.65 -7.67 -4.64
C ALA A 38 5.90 -8.82 -5.63
N ARG A 39 4.89 -9.19 -6.43
CA ARG A 39 5.00 -10.27 -7.43
C ARG A 39 5.96 -9.95 -8.57
N THR A 40 6.05 -8.67 -8.95
CA THR A 40 6.93 -8.21 -10.03
C THR A 40 8.37 -7.96 -9.58
N GLY A 41 8.63 -8.03 -8.27
CA GLY A 41 9.96 -7.75 -7.71
C GLY A 41 10.39 -6.30 -7.86
N LEU A 42 9.46 -5.38 -8.10
CA LEU A 42 9.78 -3.96 -8.30
C LEU A 42 10.26 -3.36 -6.99
N SER A 43 11.40 -2.65 -7.05
CA SER A 43 11.79 -1.77 -5.95
C SER A 43 10.80 -0.61 -5.81
N GLN A 44 10.75 0.01 -4.63
CA GLN A 44 9.82 1.11 -4.38
C GLN A 44 10.01 2.29 -5.35
N SER A 45 11.24 2.56 -5.78
CA SER A 45 11.55 3.62 -6.73
C SER A 45 11.12 3.28 -8.16
N GLU A 46 11.18 2.01 -8.56
CA GLU A 46 10.68 1.54 -9.85
C GLU A 46 9.16 1.57 -9.89
N ALA A 47 8.51 1.09 -8.84
CA ALA A 47 7.06 1.20 -8.68
C ALA A 47 6.59 2.66 -8.70
N ALA A 48 7.33 3.58 -8.06
CA ALA A 48 7.02 5.01 -8.06
C ALA A 48 7.06 5.61 -9.48
N LYS A 49 8.11 5.30 -10.25
CA LYS A 49 8.24 5.71 -11.64
C LYS A 49 7.12 5.14 -12.52
N LEU A 50 6.83 3.85 -12.37
CA LEU A 50 5.79 3.16 -13.14
C LEU A 50 4.40 3.73 -12.87
N LEU A 51 4.12 4.05 -11.61
CA LEU A 51 2.82 4.53 -11.15
C LEU A 51 2.69 6.06 -11.23
N GLY A 52 3.72 6.77 -11.68
CA GLY A 52 3.72 8.23 -11.78
C GLY A 52 3.55 8.95 -10.45
N VAL A 53 4.00 8.33 -9.35
CA VAL A 53 3.91 8.89 -7.99
C VAL A 53 5.30 9.03 -7.38
N THR A 54 5.36 9.69 -6.23
CA THR A 54 6.62 9.81 -5.48
C THR A 54 6.95 8.51 -4.74
N GLN A 55 8.24 8.22 -4.57
CA GLN A 55 8.69 7.06 -3.79
C GLN A 55 8.14 7.05 -2.34
N PRO A 56 8.08 8.18 -1.60
CA PRO A 56 7.45 8.20 -0.27
C PRO A 56 6.03 7.67 -0.28
N ARG A 57 5.24 7.98 -1.32
CA ARG A 57 3.85 7.50 -1.44
C ARG A 57 3.76 6.00 -1.66
N ILE A 58 4.74 5.39 -2.34
CA ILE A 58 4.87 3.93 -2.46
C ILE A 58 5.34 3.31 -1.14
N SER A 59 6.29 3.96 -0.45
CA SER A 59 6.74 3.54 0.87
C SER A 59 5.58 3.51 1.87
N ASP A 60 4.78 4.57 1.91
CA ASP A 60 3.58 4.69 2.76
C ASP A 60 2.53 3.66 2.40
N LEU A 61 2.32 3.45 1.09
CA LEU A 61 1.46 2.41 0.58
C LEU A 61 1.91 1.06 1.13
N ILE A 62 3.15 0.64 0.90
CA ILE A 62 3.66 -0.68 1.30
C ILE A 62 3.59 -0.86 2.82
N ARG A 63 4.09 0.13 3.60
CA ARG A 63 4.13 0.06 5.07
C ARG A 63 2.76 0.05 5.73
N GLY A 64 1.76 0.73 5.14
CA GLY A 64 0.39 0.73 5.62
C GLY A 64 0.21 1.28 7.04
N LYS A 65 -0.14 2.56 7.16
CA LYS A 65 -0.79 3.14 8.37
C LYS A 65 -0.03 3.01 9.72
N SER A 66 1.29 3.08 9.77
CA SER A 66 1.99 3.21 11.06
C SER A 66 3.06 4.29 11.02
N SER A 67 2.83 5.31 11.82
CA SER A 67 3.75 6.37 12.20
C SER A 67 4.96 5.78 12.93
N GLU A 68 5.96 5.27 12.22
CA GLU A 68 7.30 5.18 12.78
C GLU A 68 8.37 5.10 11.70
N SER A 69 9.37 5.95 11.86
CA SER A 69 10.55 6.06 10.99
C SER A 69 11.42 4.82 11.17
N GLY A 70 11.72 4.12 10.07
CA GLY A 70 12.49 2.87 10.10
C GLY A 70 13.26 2.62 8.81
N ARG A 71 14.45 3.23 8.75
CA ARG A 71 15.69 2.89 8.02
C ARG A 71 15.59 1.93 6.81
N ALA A 72 16.12 2.41 5.69
CA ALA A 72 16.35 1.66 4.45
C ALA A 72 17.07 0.33 4.69
N VAL A 73 16.51 -0.75 4.14
CA VAL A 73 17.23 -2.00 3.86
C VAL A 73 17.58 -1.99 2.38
N GLY A 74 18.87 -2.06 2.11
CA GLY A 74 19.46 -1.95 0.78
C GLY A 74 19.06 -3.07 -0.17
N ALA A 75 19.02 -2.73 -1.46
CA ALA A 75 19.14 -3.69 -2.54
C ALA A 75 20.38 -3.28 -3.34
N GLY A 76 21.44 -4.08 -3.22
CA GLY A 76 22.64 -3.94 -4.02
C GLY A 76 22.29 -4.07 -5.50
N ARG A 77 22.66 -3.05 -6.29
CA ARG A 77 22.88 -3.22 -7.72
C ARG A 77 24.36 -3.43 -7.92
N SER A 78 24.69 -4.64 -8.32
CA SER A 78 25.98 -5.05 -8.87
C SER A 78 26.46 -4.04 -9.91
N GLU A 79 27.62 -3.45 -9.68
CA GLU A 79 28.40 -2.77 -10.73
C GLU A 79 28.83 -3.81 -11.78
N PRO A 80 28.71 -3.53 -13.09
CA PRO A 80 29.51 -4.26 -14.06
C PRO A 80 30.92 -3.66 -14.05
N ALA A 81 31.88 -4.47 -13.63
CA ALA A 81 33.28 -4.24 -13.91
C ALA A 81 33.47 -4.11 -15.42
N HIS A 82 33.96 -2.95 -15.86
CA HIS A 82 34.60 -2.80 -17.15
C HIS A 82 36.01 -2.27 -16.88
N CYS A 83 37.00 -3.09 -17.24
CA CYS A 83 38.37 -2.66 -17.50
C CYS A 83 38.42 -1.66 -18.66
#